data_AF-A0AB35K7V7-F1
#
_entry.id   AF-A0AB35K7V7-F1
#
_cell.length_a   1.000
_cell.length_b   1.000
_cell.length_c   1.000
_cell.angle_alpha   90.00
_cell.angle_beta   90.00
_cell.angle_gamma   90.00
#
_symmetry.space_group_name_H-M   'P 1'
#
loop_
_entity.id
_entity.type
_entity.pdbx_description
1 polymer ?
#
loop_
_entity_poly.entity_id
_entity_poly.type
_entity_poly.pdbx_seq_one_letter_code
_entity_poly.pdbx_strand_id
1 'polypeptide(L)' 'MPLLMLKRELKKASGKQQFLLKSSDPHSEIDVTRYCSLHHFMCQTTHVSEREFHYLIETQ' A
#
# COMPACT_ATOMS: atom_id res chain seq x y z
N MET A 1 8.98 -7.09 -3.16
CA MET A 1 8.60 -7.06 -1.73
C MET A 1 8.04 -5.69 -1.26
N PRO A 2 7.07 -5.08 -1.95
CA PRO A 2 6.49 -3.79 -1.54
C PRO A 2 5.78 -3.86 -0.18
N LEU A 3 5.14 -5.00 0.13
CA LEU A 3 4.39 -5.19 1.36
C LEU A 3 5.27 -5.15 2.64
N LEU A 4 6.52 -5.60 2.56
CA LEU A 4 7.44 -5.53 3.71
C LEU A 4 7.81 -4.09 4.06
N MET A 5 7.98 -3.24 3.05
CA MET A 5 8.30 -1.82 3.25
C MET A 5 7.12 -1.10 3.90
N LEU A 6 5.90 -1.35 3.42
CA LEU A 6 4.68 -0.82 4.03
C LEU A 6 4.54 -1.25 5.49
N LYS A 7 4.66 -2.56 5.78
CA LYS A 7 4.59 -3.10 7.15
C LYS A 7 5.64 -2.49 8.08
N ARG A 8 6.85 -2.21 7.59
CA ARG A 8 7.92 -1.59 8.38
C ARG A 8 7.56 -0.16 8.77
N GLU A 9 7.02 0.64 7.85
CA GLU A 9 6.64 2.02 8.16
C GLU A 9 5.38 2.09 9.03
N LEU A 10 4.40 1.22 8.81
CA LEU A 10 3.22 1.10 9.66
C LEU A 10 3.55 0.78 11.13
N LYS A 11 4.62 0.02 11.39
CA LYS A 11 5.07 -0.25 12.76
C LYS A 11 5.64 0.97 13.49
N LYS A 12 6.13 1.97 12.75
CA LYS A 12 6.65 3.23 13.31
C LYS A 12 5.57 4.29 13.44
N ALA A 13 4.47 4.13 12.71
CA ALA A 13 3.36 5.04 12.68
C ALA A 13 2.59 5.01 14.01
N SER A 14 2.33 6.18 14.58
CA SER A 14 1.34 6.38 15.65
C SER A 14 0.21 7.26 15.15
N GLY A 15 -1.02 6.72 15.19
CA GLY A 15 -2.24 7.42 14.74
C GLY A 15 -2.49 7.37 13.23
N LYS A 16 -3.35 8.28 12.76
CA LYS A 16 -3.73 8.43 11.34
C LYS A 16 -2.55 8.88 10.51
N GLN A 17 -2.20 8.09 9.50
CA GLN A 17 -1.13 8.38 8.57
C GLN A 17 -1.54 8.05 7.14
N GLN A 18 -0.94 8.76 6.21
CA GLN A 18 -1.10 8.55 4.77
C GLN A 18 0.23 8.11 4.18
N PHE A 19 0.19 7.07 3.34
CA PHE A 19 1.35 6.51 2.66
C PHE A 19 1.11 6.49 1.16
N LEU A 20 2.17 6.80 0.40
CA LEU A 20 2.23 6.53 -1.03
C LEU A 20 3.22 5.40 -1.27
N LEU A 21 2.70 4.23 -1.61
CA LEU A 21 3.51 3.06 -1.97
C LEU A 21 3.60 2.95 -3.49
N LYS A 22 4.82 3.03 -4.03
CA LYS A 22 5.09 2.82 -5.45
C LYS A 22 5.67 1.44 -5.65
N SER A 23 5.16 0.70 -6.63
CA SER A 23 5.64 -0.63 -6.95
C SER A 23 5.67 -0.87 -8.45
N SER A 24 6.64 -1.66 -8.90
CA SER A 24 6.70 -2.18 -10.26
C SER A 24 6.47 -3.69 -10.34
N ASP A 25 6.04 -4.28 -9.22
CA ASP A 25 5.80 -5.71 -9.09
C ASP A 25 4.39 -6.04 -9.59
N PRO A 26 4.22 -6.91 -10.61
CA PRO A 26 2.92 -7.20 -11.22
C PRO A 26 1.93 -7.87 -10.27
N HIS A 27 2.42 -8.46 -9.16
CA HIS A 27 1.55 -9.10 -8.16
C HIS A 27 1.28 -8.18 -6.96
N SER A 28 1.88 -6.99 -6.92
CA SER A 28 1.75 -6.07 -5.78
C SER A 28 0.31 -5.62 -5.55
N GLU A 29 -0.52 -5.57 -6.59
CA GLU A 29 -1.90 -5.09 -6.48
C GLU A 29 -2.71 -6.00 -5.57
N ILE A 30 -2.65 -7.31 -5.79
CA ILE A 30 -3.37 -8.30 -4.98
C ILE A 30 -2.87 -8.26 -3.53
N ASP A 31 -1.55 -8.23 -3.32
CA ASP A 31 -0.95 -8.27 -1.99
C ASP A 31 -1.27 -7.01 -1.17
N VAL A 32 -1.13 -5.82 -1.78
CA VAL A 32 -1.34 -4.54 -1.10
C VAL A 32 -2.82 -4.29 -0.84
N THR A 33 -3.69 -4.50 -1.84
CA THR A 33 -5.14 -4.30 -1.65
C THR A 33 -5.71 -5.27 -0.62
N ARG A 34 -5.34 -6.57 -0.68
CA ARG A 34 -5.75 -7.55 0.32
C ARG A 34 -5.30 -7.16 1.72
N TYR A 35 -4.05 -6.72 1.87
CA TYR A 35 -3.53 -6.29 3.17
C TYR A 35 -4.30 -5.08 3.72
N CYS A 36 -4.55 -4.06 2.89
CA CYS A 36 -5.31 -2.89 3.31
C CYS A 36 -6.74 -3.27 3.74
N SER A 37 -7.42 -4.13 2.99
CA SER A 37 -8.75 -4.64 3.34
C SER A 37 -8.78 -5.38 4.68
N LEU A 38 -7.80 -6.26 4.94
CA LEU A 38 -7.72 -7.00 6.22
C LEU A 38 -7.51 -6.08 7.42
N HIS A 39 -6.81 -4.97 7.23
CA HIS A 39 -6.49 -4.00 8.29
C HIS A 39 -7.43 -2.79 8.32
N HIS A 40 -8.49 -2.77 7.50
CA HIS A 40 -9.45 -1.67 7.39
C HIS A 40 -8.82 -0.31 7.03
N PHE A 41 -7.72 -0.34 6.27
CA PHE A 41 -7.11 0.87 5.72
C PHE A 41 -7.84 1.27 4.44
N MET A 42 -8.03 2.57 4.23
CA MET A 42 -8.43 3.05 2.92
C MET A 42 -7.25 2.88 1.96
N CYS A 43 -7.50 2.35 0.78
CA CYS A 43 -6.47 2.11 -0.22
C CYS A 43 -7.02 2.43 -1.61
N GLN A 44 -6.43 3.44 -2.24
CA GLN A 44 -6.72 3.78 -3.64
C GLN A 44 -5.54 3.32 -4.51
N THR A 45 -5.85 2.47 -5.49
CA THR A 45 -4.87 2.00 -6.47
C THR A 45 -4.92 2.86 -7.72
N THR A 46 -3.76 3.22 -8.25
CA THR A 46 -3.60 3.90 -9.53
C THR A 46 -2.57 3.15 -10.38
N HIS A 47 -2.96 2.76 -11.59
CA HIS A 47 -2.07 2.16 -12.57
C HIS A 47 -1.49 3.27 -13.43
N VAL A 48 -0.21 3.60 -13.22
CA VAL A 48 0.48 4.71 -13.90
C VAL A 48 1.03 4.26 -15.25
N SER A 49 1.49 3.01 -15.33
CA SER A 49 1.90 2.34 -16.56
C SER A 49 1.85 0.82 -16.36
N GLU A 50 2.03 0.02 -17.40
CA GLU A 50 2.02 -1.47 -17.33
C GLU A 50 2.92 -2.07 -16.23
N ARG A 51 3.93 -1.33 -15.78
CA ARG A 51 4.88 -1.77 -14.75
C ARG A 51 4.99 -0.78 -13.60
N GLU A 52 4.02 0.11 -13.42
CA GLU A 52 4.04 1.09 -12.35
C GLU A 52 2.68 1.25 -11.69
N PHE A 53 2.62 0.85 -10.42
CA PHE A 53 1.44 0.85 -9.57
C PHE A 53 1.69 1.76 -8.38
N HIS A 54 0.76 2.67 -8.12
CA HIS A 54 0.78 3.55 -6.96
C HIS A 54 -0.42 3.21 -6.07
N TYR A 55 -0.16 3.08 -4.77
CA TYR A 55 -1.19 2.83 -3.75
C TYR A 55 -1.17 3.98 -2.76
N LEU A 56 -2.27 4.73 -2.68
CA LEU A 56 -2.49 5.73 -1.65
C LEU A 56 -3.23 5.07 -0.49
N ILE A 57 -2.57 4.96 0.66
CA ILE A 57 -3.04 4.19 1.81
C ILE A 57 -3.23 5.13 2.99
N GLU A 58 -4.41 5.09 3.62
CA GLU A 58 -4.72 5.86 4.83
C GLU A 58 -5.09 4.93 5.98
N THR A 59 -4.37 5.08 7.09
CA THR A 59 -4.65 4.37 8.34
C THR A 59 -5.68 5.13 9.17
N GLN A 60 -6.52 4.40 9.89
CA GLN A 60 -7.54 4.96 10.79
C GLN A 60 -6.98 5.38 12.15
#